data_AF-A0A556AV70-F1
#
_entry.id   AF-A0A556AV70-F1
#
_cell.length_a   1.000
_cell.length_b   1.000
_cell.length_c   1.000
_cell.angle_alpha   90.00
_cell.angle_beta   90.00
_cell.angle_gamma   90.00
#
_symmetry.space_group_name_H-M   'P 1'
#
loop_
_entity.id
_entity.type
_entity.pdbx_description
1 polymer ?
#
loop_
_entity_poly.entity_id
_entity_poly.type
_entity_poly.pdbx_seq_one_letter_code
_entity_poly.pdbx_strand_id
1 'polypeptide(L)'
;MRQQNNQSIPLGLPDQMQGLATAPIDRGDETQERFRYQWAIGVWLLAQSLTGERTFRALWCEHHDDYLLELPTGRYIAVQVKTDSRENIRWRWCDNALVDSITRFCAFERQHGTIIDSYEFFSNAPPYVPAVTTRKESTLAASPKRLTECCARASTYSSIEQPYLNAFTNLVDKTCGDASTLFAVLRKLRFAQGPVLRGYEDALTASVIPKLPGCVSLTTISCCHLRDELIGLVQGACRLRIDGIDGAVAYLATNGRPEAALRGKCITPESAAELIARAQQPHFRFVDSGAGIRIGTTAGRAEVLNRKMRNAYLGSQYESLRMRMDSADQRLMERALVEPYDFEAIATQLVSTVLVECKDIEAMNFDHLDEKTRGLAIYKQILLRMDSLAKEEPEQVCREPKDTLMGIAGMLSGECKFAWGTPLEEDEKDGT
;
A
#
# COMPACT_ATOMS: atom_id res chain seq x y z
N MET A 1 -50.92 14.18 15.25
CA MET A 1 -50.21 13.36 14.25
C MET A 1 -49.83 14.25 13.08
N ARG A 2 -48.55 14.63 12.95
CA ARG A 2 -48.00 15.24 11.73
C ARG A 2 -47.05 14.21 11.13
N GLN A 3 -47.46 13.60 10.02
CA GLN A 3 -46.62 12.75 9.20
C GLN A 3 -45.45 13.58 8.68
N GLN A 4 -44.23 13.23 9.10
CA GLN A 4 -43.03 13.72 8.43
C GLN A 4 -42.98 13.07 7.05
N ASN A 5 -42.95 13.91 6.02
CA ASN A 5 -42.82 13.50 4.63
C ASN A 5 -41.59 12.61 4.46
N ASN A 6 -41.84 11.34 4.16
CA ASN A 6 -40.84 10.36 3.74
C ASN A 6 -40.44 10.70 2.29
N GLN A 7 -39.59 11.72 2.10
CA GLN A 7 -39.04 12.04 0.79
C GLN A 7 -37.96 11.02 0.45
N SER A 8 -38.13 10.33 -0.68
CA SER A 8 -37.13 9.41 -1.22
C SER A 8 -35.85 10.17 -1.56
N ILE A 9 -34.74 9.84 -0.91
CA ILE A 9 -33.42 10.39 -1.23
C ILE A 9 -32.94 9.68 -2.50
N PRO A 10 -32.79 10.38 -3.64
CA PRO A 10 -32.36 9.75 -4.88
C PRO A 10 -30.88 9.35 -4.82
N LEU A 11 -30.61 8.10 -5.17
CA LEU A 11 -29.27 7.55 -5.42
C LEU A 11 -28.93 7.82 -6.90
N GLY A 12 -28.12 8.83 -7.23
CA GLY A 12 -27.71 9.12 -8.63
C GLY A 12 -26.61 8.17 -9.12
N LEU A 13 -26.27 7.96 -10.42
CA LEU A 13 -26.65 8.47 -11.78
C LEU A 13 -26.42 7.29 -12.79
N PRO A 14 -27.04 7.14 -14.01
CA PRO A 14 -27.33 8.15 -15.04
C PRO A 14 -28.76 8.07 -15.65
N ASP A 15 -29.58 9.10 -15.38
CA ASP A 15 -30.66 9.67 -16.20
C ASP A 15 -31.21 10.87 -15.39
N GLN A 16 -30.43 11.94 -15.38
CA GLN A 16 -30.68 13.09 -14.50
C GLN A 16 -32.04 13.74 -14.75
N MET A 17 -32.94 13.63 -13.78
CA MET A 17 -34.05 14.57 -13.63
C MET A 17 -33.53 15.84 -12.93
N GLN A 18 -33.52 16.96 -13.67
CA GLN A 18 -33.18 18.32 -13.20
C GLN A 18 -31.69 18.64 -12.87
N GLY A 19 -30.73 17.88 -13.41
CA GLY A 19 -29.36 18.38 -13.62
C GLY A 19 -28.52 18.71 -12.36
N LEU A 20 -28.91 18.24 -11.17
CA LEU A 20 -28.14 18.43 -9.95
C LEU A 20 -27.72 17.08 -9.36
N ALA A 21 -26.40 16.92 -9.12
CA ALA A 21 -25.83 15.74 -8.49
C ALA A 21 -26.41 15.58 -7.07
N THR A 22 -27.19 14.52 -6.87
CA THR A 22 -27.70 14.15 -5.56
C THR A 22 -26.64 13.34 -4.82
N ALA A 23 -25.76 14.04 -4.11
CA ALA A 23 -25.44 13.70 -2.72
C ALA A 23 -24.89 14.96 -2.03
N PRO A 24 -25.45 15.39 -0.88
CA PRO A 24 -24.81 16.39 -0.06
C PRO A 24 -23.57 15.74 0.58
N ILE A 25 -22.42 15.82 -0.10
CA ILE A 25 -21.10 15.43 0.41
C ILE A 25 -21.09 13.99 0.93
N ASP A 26 -20.64 13.03 0.12
CA ASP A 26 -20.35 11.68 0.62
C ASP A 26 -19.24 11.77 1.68
N ARG A 27 -19.65 11.86 2.95
CA ARG A 27 -18.73 11.96 4.09
C ARG A 27 -17.84 10.74 4.21
N GLY A 28 -18.27 9.59 3.66
CA GLY A 28 -17.48 8.36 3.62
C GLY A 28 -16.25 8.55 2.74
N ASP A 29 -16.46 8.97 1.50
CA ASP A 29 -15.40 9.25 0.53
C ASP A 29 -14.43 10.32 1.06
N GLU A 30 -14.95 11.46 1.54
CA GLU A 30 -14.10 12.52 2.12
C GLU A 30 -13.27 12.03 3.31
N THR A 31 -13.83 11.15 4.15
CA THR A 31 -13.13 10.64 5.32
C THR A 31 -12.04 9.66 4.91
N GLN A 32 -12.32 8.76 3.97
CA GLN A 32 -11.33 7.83 3.43
C GLN A 32 -10.19 8.59 2.76
N GLU A 33 -10.50 9.64 2.01
CA GLU A 33 -9.49 10.47 1.35
C GLU A 33 -8.56 11.18 2.33
N ARG A 34 -9.09 11.64 3.48
CA ARG A 34 -8.25 12.23 4.54
C ARG A 34 -7.32 11.21 5.18
N PHE A 35 -7.78 9.98 5.40
CA PHE A 35 -6.90 8.91 5.87
C PHE A 35 -5.85 8.54 4.84
N ARG A 36 -6.23 8.47 3.56
CA ARG A 36 -5.31 8.19 2.46
C ARG A 36 -4.26 9.28 2.31
N TYR A 37 -4.65 10.56 2.43
CA TYR A 37 -3.71 11.68 2.49
C TYR A 37 -2.74 11.53 3.68
N GLN A 38 -3.23 11.18 4.87
CA GLN A 38 -2.36 10.93 6.02
C GLN A 38 -1.32 9.85 5.70
N TRP A 39 -1.74 8.70 5.16
CA TRP A 39 -0.81 7.63 4.76
C TRP A 39 0.19 8.07 3.70
N ALA A 40 -0.25 8.87 2.73
CA ALA A 40 0.63 9.50 1.74
C ALA A 40 1.69 10.42 2.39
N ILE A 41 1.35 11.12 3.48
CA ILE A 41 2.33 11.87 4.27
C ILE A 41 3.32 10.93 4.97
N GLY A 42 2.89 9.78 5.47
CA GLY A 42 3.83 8.77 5.98
C GLY A 42 4.84 8.33 4.91
N VAL A 43 4.40 8.11 3.67
CA VAL A 43 5.28 7.81 2.53
C VAL A 43 6.23 8.97 2.23
N TRP A 44 5.73 10.20 2.26
CA TRP A 44 6.55 11.41 2.08
C TRP A 44 7.66 11.49 3.13
N LEU A 45 7.35 11.23 4.41
CA LEU A 45 8.34 11.24 5.49
C LEU A 45 9.39 10.14 5.28
N LEU A 46 8.98 8.93 4.92
CA LEU A 46 9.91 7.83 4.57
C LEU A 46 10.82 8.22 3.40
N ALA A 47 10.25 8.84 2.36
CA ALA A 47 11.01 9.30 1.21
C ALA A 47 12.10 10.31 1.62
N GLN A 48 11.79 11.27 2.50
CA GLN A 48 12.79 12.21 3.01
C GLN A 48 13.94 11.52 3.74
N SER A 49 13.68 10.41 4.45
CA SER A 49 14.76 9.62 5.05
C SER A 49 15.59 8.88 4.02
N LEU A 50 14.93 8.27 3.04
CA LEU A 50 15.59 7.50 1.99
C LEU A 50 16.42 8.36 1.03
N THR A 51 16.03 9.62 0.82
CA THR A 51 16.79 10.61 0.03
C THR A 51 17.83 11.37 0.85
N GLY A 52 17.91 11.12 2.16
CA GLY A 52 18.84 11.80 3.07
C GLY A 52 18.45 13.25 3.42
N GLU A 53 17.27 13.71 3.03
CA GLU A 53 16.74 15.03 3.41
C GLU A 53 16.46 15.12 4.92
N ARG A 54 16.10 13.99 5.55
CA ARG A 54 15.73 13.94 6.97
C ARG A 54 16.09 12.60 7.60
N THR A 55 17.06 12.58 8.51
CA THR A 55 17.45 11.35 9.20
C THR A 55 16.51 11.01 10.36
N PHE A 56 15.90 9.84 10.31
CA PHE A 56 15.27 9.18 11.46
C PHE A 56 15.52 7.66 11.40
N ARG A 57 15.44 7.00 12.55
CA ARG A 57 15.61 5.55 12.71
C ARG A 57 14.32 4.78 12.42
N ALA A 58 13.19 5.32 12.84
CA ALA A 58 11.89 4.67 12.69
C ALA A 58 10.76 5.70 12.55
N LEU A 59 9.75 5.33 11.76
CA LEU A 59 8.45 5.98 11.67
C LEU A 59 7.43 5.11 12.43
N TRP A 60 6.88 5.64 13.51
CA TRP A 60 5.83 5.00 14.29
C TRP A 60 4.46 5.56 13.85
N CYS A 61 3.55 4.67 13.46
CA CYS A 61 2.23 5.02 12.92
C CYS A 61 1.12 4.82 13.96
N GLU A 62 0.26 5.83 14.15
CA GLU A 62 -0.87 5.76 15.09
C GLU A 62 -0.43 5.32 16.50
N HIS A 63 0.74 5.80 16.92
CA HIS A 63 1.34 5.49 18.22
C HIS A 63 1.39 6.78 19.03
N HIS A 64 0.38 6.98 19.87
CA HIS A 64 0.09 8.21 20.62
C HIS A 64 -0.28 9.44 19.77
N ASP A 65 0.27 9.61 18.56
CA ASP A 65 -0.09 10.65 17.57
C ASP A 65 -0.22 10.04 16.17
N ASP A 66 -0.53 10.86 15.16
CA ASP A 66 -0.66 10.42 13.77
C ASP A 66 0.66 9.75 13.31
N TYR A 67 1.81 10.41 13.55
CA TYR A 67 3.15 9.83 13.42
C TYR A 67 4.12 10.28 14.53
N LEU A 68 5.03 9.38 14.94
CA LEU A 68 6.24 9.73 15.70
C LEU A 68 7.49 9.31 14.92
N LEU A 69 8.42 10.25 14.74
CA LEU A 69 9.71 9.98 14.13
C LEU A 69 10.75 9.78 15.23
N GLU A 70 11.29 8.58 15.33
CA GLU A 70 12.37 8.26 16.26
C GLU A 70 13.71 8.70 15.66
N LEU A 71 14.39 9.64 16.29
CA LEU A 71 15.69 10.12 15.87
C LEU A 71 16.80 9.16 16.32
N PRO A 72 17.98 9.14 15.66
CA PRO A 72 19.13 8.35 16.12
C PRO A 72 19.57 8.67 17.55
N THR A 73 19.24 9.85 18.06
CA THR A 73 19.49 10.29 19.43
C THR A 73 18.57 9.66 20.48
N GLY A 74 17.55 8.88 20.06
CA GLY A 74 16.50 8.34 20.93
C GLY A 74 15.42 9.36 21.33
N ARG A 75 15.46 10.57 20.74
CA ARG A 75 14.40 11.59 20.87
C ARG A 75 13.37 11.46 19.75
N TYR A 76 12.22 12.09 19.93
CA TYR A 76 11.09 11.94 18.99
C TYR A 76 10.64 13.27 18.41
N ILE A 77 10.17 13.23 17.17
CA ILE A 77 9.39 14.31 16.56
C ILE A 77 7.95 13.84 16.44
N ALA A 78 7.03 14.53 17.11
CA ALA A 78 5.61 14.22 17.05
C ALA A 78 4.96 14.99 15.90
N VAL A 79 4.39 14.27 14.94
CA VAL A 79 3.82 14.84 13.72
C VAL A 79 2.33 14.64 13.73
N GLN A 80 1.60 15.71 13.46
CA GLN A 80 0.16 15.69 13.37
C GLN A 80 -0.31 16.23 12.03
N VAL A 81 -1.04 15.40 11.29
CA VAL A 81 -1.49 15.68 9.93
C VAL A 81 -2.88 16.28 9.95
N LYS A 82 -3.06 17.40 9.25
CA LYS A 82 -4.36 18.05 9.05
C LYS A 82 -4.57 18.44 7.60
N THR A 83 -5.77 18.20 7.11
CA THR A 83 -6.19 18.55 5.75
C THR A 83 -7.32 19.57 5.77
N ASP A 84 -7.33 20.47 4.80
CA ASP A 84 -8.46 21.37 4.53
C ASP A 84 -8.71 21.44 3.02
N SER A 85 -9.95 21.20 2.60
CA SER A 85 -10.35 21.14 1.19
C SER A 85 -10.65 22.51 0.58
N ARG A 86 -10.70 23.58 1.40
CA ARG A 86 -10.97 24.93 0.91
C ARG A 86 -9.78 25.45 0.11
N GLU A 87 -10.07 26.08 -1.03
CA GLU A 87 -9.05 26.70 -1.85
C GLU A 87 -8.35 27.86 -1.10
N ASN A 88 -7.03 28.01 -1.34
CA ASN A 88 -6.21 29.08 -0.79
C ASN A 88 -6.22 29.19 0.75
N ILE A 89 -6.55 28.10 1.45
CA ILE A 89 -6.54 28.09 2.91
C ILE A 89 -5.16 28.37 3.47
N ARG A 90 -5.15 29.04 4.63
CA ARG A 90 -3.97 29.40 5.41
C ARG A 90 -4.31 29.24 6.88
N TRP A 91 -3.59 28.39 7.60
CA TRP A 91 -3.88 28.10 9.01
C TRP A 91 -3.66 29.31 9.91
N ARG A 92 -4.60 29.58 10.80
CA ARG A 92 -4.63 30.69 11.76
C ARG A 92 -5.00 30.17 13.15
N TRP A 93 -4.70 30.93 14.19
CA TRP A 93 -5.07 30.56 15.57
C TRP A 93 -6.58 30.54 15.87
N CYS A 94 -7.40 31.02 14.93
CA CYS A 94 -8.85 30.86 15.00
C CYS A 94 -9.34 29.50 14.46
N ASP A 95 -8.47 28.72 13.80
CA ASP A 95 -8.86 27.44 13.22
C ASP A 95 -8.80 26.34 14.29
N ASN A 96 -9.96 25.76 14.60
CA ASN A 96 -10.09 24.76 15.66
C ASN A 96 -9.17 23.55 15.44
N ALA A 97 -9.05 23.06 14.20
CA ALA A 97 -8.20 21.91 13.91
C ALA A 97 -6.70 22.15 14.23
N LEU A 98 -6.21 23.39 14.09
CA LEU A 98 -4.87 23.74 14.53
C LEU A 98 -4.80 23.78 16.06
N VAL A 99 -5.76 24.43 16.72
CA VAL A 99 -5.83 24.52 18.18
C VAL A 99 -5.93 23.14 18.83
N ASP A 100 -6.69 22.21 18.24
CA ASP A 100 -6.82 20.83 18.69
C ASP A 100 -5.49 20.09 18.59
N SER A 101 -4.72 20.31 17.51
CA SER A 101 -3.37 19.75 17.40
C SER A 101 -2.44 20.29 18.49
N ILE A 102 -2.44 21.60 18.73
CA ILE A 102 -1.64 22.20 19.81
C ILE A 102 -2.07 21.65 21.18
N THR A 103 -3.36 21.44 21.39
CA THR A 103 -3.89 20.85 22.63
C THR A 103 -3.32 19.45 22.86
N ARG A 104 -3.23 18.61 21.81
CA ARG A 104 -2.57 17.30 21.88
C ARG A 104 -1.08 17.44 22.17
N PHE A 105 -0.37 18.34 21.49
CA PHE A 105 1.05 18.59 21.76
C PHE A 105 1.30 19.05 23.20
N CYS A 106 0.42 19.88 23.79
CA CYS A 106 0.50 20.24 25.20
C CYS A 106 0.30 19.04 26.13
N ALA A 107 -0.58 18.09 25.78
CA ALA A 107 -0.73 16.86 26.54
C ALA A 107 0.54 15.99 26.47
N PHE A 108 1.16 15.90 25.29
CA PHE A 108 2.44 15.22 25.08
C PHE A 108 3.59 15.87 25.84
N GLU A 109 3.70 17.20 25.80
CA GLU A 109 4.79 17.92 26.48
C GLU A 109 4.75 17.68 27.99
N ARG A 110 3.54 17.62 28.58
CA ARG A 110 3.36 17.31 30.00
C ARG A 110 3.80 15.91 30.38
N GLN A 111 3.59 14.93 29.50
CA GLN A 111 3.89 13.52 29.79
C GLN A 111 5.32 13.12 29.38
N HIS A 112 5.82 13.67 28.28
CA HIS A 112 6.98 13.18 27.55
C HIS A 112 7.90 14.30 27.03
N GLY A 113 7.70 15.56 27.43
CA GLY A 113 8.39 16.72 26.84
C GLY A 113 9.93 16.67 26.86
N THR A 114 10.54 15.93 27.78
CA THR A 114 12.00 15.76 27.85
C THR A 114 12.55 14.93 26.67
N ILE A 115 11.79 13.94 26.19
CA ILE A 115 12.19 13.07 25.07
C ILE A 115 11.68 13.58 23.72
N ILE A 116 10.71 14.51 23.70
CA ILE A 116 10.27 15.18 22.47
C ILE A 116 11.28 16.25 22.05
N ASP A 117 11.82 16.11 20.85
CA ASP A 117 12.69 17.09 20.21
C ASP A 117 11.89 18.26 19.64
N SER A 118 10.87 17.95 18.82
CA SER A 118 10.00 18.95 18.20
C SER A 118 8.59 18.41 17.95
N TYR A 119 7.66 19.34 17.70
CA TYR A 119 6.30 19.06 17.27
C TYR A 119 6.11 19.58 15.85
N GLU A 120 5.44 18.83 14.99
CA GLU A 120 5.21 19.19 13.60
C GLU A 120 3.73 19.19 13.26
N PHE A 121 3.22 20.37 12.92
CA PHE A 121 1.91 20.48 12.27
C PHE A 121 2.12 20.33 10.77
N PHE A 122 1.68 19.20 10.22
CA PHE A 122 1.84 18.85 8.81
C PHE A 122 0.51 19.02 8.07
N SER A 123 0.49 19.75 6.95
CA SER A 123 -0.76 20.00 6.22
C SER A 123 -0.58 20.23 4.72
N ASN A 124 -1.66 20.03 3.96
CA ASN A 124 -1.76 20.46 2.56
C ASN A 124 -1.77 21.98 2.38
N ALA A 125 -1.86 22.74 3.46
CA ALA A 125 -1.91 24.20 3.44
C ALA A 125 -0.88 24.81 4.39
N PRO A 126 -0.25 25.93 4.02
CA PRO A 126 0.74 26.58 4.86
C PRO A 126 0.09 27.42 5.97
N PRO A 127 0.85 27.77 7.04
CA PRO A 127 0.38 28.72 8.03
C PRO A 127 0.20 30.12 7.42
N TYR A 128 -0.74 30.88 7.96
CA TYR A 128 -0.93 32.28 7.60
C TYR A 128 0.29 33.11 8.03
N VAL A 129 0.84 33.87 7.07
CA VAL A 129 1.89 34.86 7.30
C VAL A 129 1.39 36.21 6.80
N PRO A 130 1.36 37.25 7.66
CA PRO A 130 0.88 38.56 7.27
C PRO A 130 1.88 39.24 6.32
N ALA A 131 1.35 40.00 5.35
CA ALA A 131 2.17 40.81 4.46
C ALA A 131 2.88 41.93 5.24
N VAL A 132 4.03 42.40 4.74
CA VAL A 132 4.85 43.45 5.37
C VAL A 132 4.07 44.75 5.61
N THR A 133 3.08 45.03 4.76
CA THR A 133 2.21 46.22 4.84
C THR A 133 1.10 46.09 5.89
N THR A 134 0.92 44.92 6.50
CA THR A 134 -0.15 44.68 7.47
C THR A 134 0.12 45.45 8.76
N ARG A 135 -0.76 46.43 9.08
CA ARG A 135 -0.69 47.21 10.32
C ARG A 135 -1.71 46.79 11.38
N LYS A 136 -2.79 46.11 10.98
CA LYS A 136 -3.86 45.72 11.89
C LYS A 136 -3.39 44.63 12.86
N GLU A 137 -3.33 44.95 14.15
CA GLU A 137 -2.84 44.06 15.20
C GLU A 137 -3.54 42.71 15.24
N SER A 138 -4.87 42.68 15.11
CA SER A 138 -5.64 41.41 15.10
C SER A 138 -5.22 40.47 13.97
N THR A 139 -4.84 41.04 12.83
CA THR A 139 -4.39 40.27 11.66
C THR A 139 -2.97 39.76 11.86
N LEU A 140 -2.09 40.57 12.45
CA LEU A 140 -0.74 40.13 12.84
C LEU A 140 -0.83 38.98 13.85
N ALA A 141 -1.62 39.16 14.91
CA ALA A 141 -1.84 38.20 15.99
C ALA A 141 -2.43 36.85 15.52
N ALA A 142 -3.12 36.81 14.38
CA ALA A 142 -3.69 35.58 13.83
C ALA A 142 -2.65 34.61 13.24
N SER A 143 -1.39 35.04 13.06
CA SER A 143 -0.34 34.26 12.40
C SER A 143 0.31 33.22 13.32
N PRO A 144 0.20 31.92 12.98
CA PRO A 144 0.87 30.89 13.75
C PRO A 144 2.38 30.97 13.71
N LYS A 145 2.92 31.18 12.51
CA LYS A 145 4.36 31.28 12.27
C LYS A 145 5.01 32.42 13.07
N ARG A 146 4.39 33.61 13.06
CA ARG A 146 4.95 34.77 13.79
C ARG A 146 4.92 34.58 15.30
N LEU A 147 3.84 34.01 15.85
CA LEU A 147 3.78 33.72 17.29
C LEU A 147 4.87 32.71 17.69
N THR A 148 5.07 31.63 16.92
CA THR A 148 6.13 30.66 17.20
C THR A 148 7.53 31.28 17.11
N GLU A 149 7.77 32.17 16.13
CA GLU A 149 9.04 32.92 16.01
C GLU A 149 9.28 33.84 17.22
N CYS A 150 8.23 34.49 17.73
CA CYS A 150 8.33 35.29 18.96
C CYS A 150 8.60 34.43 20.19
N CYS A 151 7.93 33.27 20.33
CA CYS A 151 8.17 32.35 21.44
C CYS A 151 9.61 31.80 21.43
N ALA A 152 10.16 31.50 20.24
CA ALA A 152 11.52 31.02 20.09
C ALA A 152 12.58 32.05 20.51
N ARG A 153 12.32 33.34 20.29
CA ARG A 153 13.22 34.46 20.68
C ARG A 153 13.05 34.89 22.13
N ALA A 154 11.85 34.72 22.69
CA ALA A 154 11.54 35.09 24.06
C ALA A 154 12.24 34.17 25.07
N SER A 155 12.71 34.75 26.19
CA SER A 155 13.27 33.97 27.30
C SER A 155 12.16 33.27 28.10
N THR A 156 11.03 33.94 28.28
CA THR A 156 9.85 33.47 29.01
C THR A 156 8.57 33.88 28.30
N TYR A 157 7.43 33.29 28.63
CA TYR A 157 6.15 33.65 28.02
C TYR A 157 5.75 35.12 28.30
N SER A 158 6.20 35.70 29.41
CA SER A 158 5.93 37.11 29.76
C SER A 158 6.70 38.11 28.90
N SER A 159 7.76 37.68 28.20
CA SER A 159 8.55 38.55 27.32
C SER A 159 8.13 38.48 25.85
N ILE A 160 6.98 37.86 25.54
CA ILE A 160 6.43 37.84 24.19
C ILE A 160 5.97 39.27 23.83
N GLU A 161 6.40 39.75 22.67
CA GLU A 161 6.07 41.09 22.17
C GLU A 161 4.58 41.18 21.75
N GLN A 162 3.97 42.35 21.95
CA GLN A 162 2.68 42.66 21.33
C GLN A 162 2.82 42.73 19.80
N PRO A 163 1.78 42.35 19.01
CA PRO A 163 0.44 41.92 19.42
C PRO A 163 0.32 40.40 19.74
N TYR A 164 1.43 39.67 19.68
CA TYR A 164 1.43 38.20 19.79
C TYR A 164 1.20 37.70 21.22
N LEU A 165 1.51 38.50 22.23
CA LEU A 165 1.18 38.18 23.62
C LEU A 165 -0.33 37.96 23.80
N ASN A 166 -1.17 38.78 23.19
CA ASN A 166 -2.62 38.60 23.25
C ASN A 166 -3.08 37.29 22.58
N ALA A 167 -2.47 36.94 21.43
CA ALA A 167 -2.75 35.67 20.78
C ALA A 167 -2.32 34.47 21.65
N PHE A 168 -1.17 34.58 22.30
CA PHE A 168 -0.66 33.58 23.23
C PHE A 168 -1.62 33.36 24.39
N THR A 169 -2.03 34.43 25.09
CA THR A 169 -2.98 34.35 26.22
C THR A 169 -4.29 33.70 25.80
N ASN A 170 -4.86 34.11 24.66
CA ASN A 170 -6.08 33.50 24.13
C ASN A 170 -5.91 32.01 23.81
N LEU A 171 -4.71 31.58 23.41
CA LEU A 171 -4.42 30.18 23.10
C LEU A 171 -4.20 29.35 24.38
N VAL A 172 -3.67 29.96 25.45
CA VAL A 172 -3.61 29.34 26.79
C VAL A 172 -5.01 28.95 27.24
N ASP A 173 -5.98 29.87 27.12
CA ASP A 173 -7.37 29.64 27.51
C ASP A 173 -8.04 28.52 26.70
N LYS A 174 -7.66 28.35 25.43
CA LYS A 174 -8.25 27.35 24.53
C LYS A 174 -7.67 25.94 24.64
N THR A 175 -6.41 25.80 25.07
CA THR A 175 -5.70 24.51 24.99
C THR A 175 -5.76 23.74 26.30
N CYS A 176 -5.42 24.38 27.43
CA CYS A 176 -5.46 23.73 28.76
C CYS A 176 -5.16 24.66 29.96
N GLY A 177 -4.96 25.95 29.77
CA GLY A 177 -4.69 26.90 30.86
C GLY A 177 -3.25 26.97 31.39
N ASP A 178 -2.34 26.12 30.92
CA ASP A 178 -0.93 26.15 31.32
C ASP A 178 -0.04 26.90 30.31
N ALA A 179 0.29 28.15 30.66
CA ALA A 179 1.16 29.01 29.86
C ALA A 179 2.58 28.45 29.71
N SER A 180 3.12 27.77 30.73
CA SER A 180 4.50 27.27 30.68
C SER A 180 4.66 26.12 29.68
N THR A 181 3.72 25.16 29.72
CA THR A 181 3.64 24.05 28.76
C THR A 181 3.40 24.57 27.35
N LEU A 182 2.42 25.47 27.15
CA LEU A 182 2.13 26.01 25.81
C LEU A 182 3.37 26.72 25.24
N PHE A 183 4.07 27.51 26.05
CA PHE A 183 5.29 28.18 25.63
C PHE A 183 6.38 27.19 25.20
N ALA A 184 6.58 26.10 25.94
CA ALA A 184 7.51 25.04 25.57
C ALA A 184 7.13 24.37 24.24
N VAL A 185 5.85 24.04 24.05
CA VAL A 185 5.32 23.49 22.79
C VAL A 185 5.56 24.45 21.62
N LEU A 186 5.19 25.73 21.75
CA LEU A 186 5.33 26.71 20.66
C LEU A 186 6.79 26.98 20.28
N ARG A 187 7.75 26.81 21.21
CA ARG A 187 9.19 26.89 20.90
C ARG A 187 9.68 25.68 20.09
N LYS A 188 9.08 24.52 20.33
CA LYS A 188 9.36 23.24 19.64
C LYS A 188 8.53 23.05 18.37
N LEU A 189 7.50 23.85 18.16
CA LEU A 189 6.56 23.71 17.04
C LEU A 189 7.22 24.10 15.71
N ARG A 190 6.94 23.29 14.69
CA ARG A 190 7.32 23.48 13.29
C ARG A 190 6.09 23.26 12.42
N PHE A 191 6.05 23.97 11.29
CA PHE A 191 5.00 23.82 10.28
C PHE A 191 5.62 23.18 9.05
N ALA A 192 5.07 22.03 8.64
CA ALA A 192 5.47 21.33 7.44
C ALA A 192 4.32 21.37 6.42
N GLN A 193 4.68 21.56 5.15
CA GLN A 193 3.71 21.63 4.06
C GLN A 193 3.89 20.42 3.15
N GLY A 194 2.81 19.66 3.00
CA GLY A 194 2.70 18.57 2.05
C GLY A 194 2.20 19.01 0.67
N PRO A 195 2.01 18.03 -0.22
CA PRO A 195 1.31 18.26 -1.48
C PRO A 195 -0.12 18.73 -1.23
N VAL A 196 -0.70 19.38 -2.23
CA VAL A 196 -2.10 19.80 -2.22
C VAL A 196 -3.03 18.59 -2.11
N LEU A 197 -4.18 18.77 -1.45
CA LEU A 197 -5.11 17.66 -1.16
C LEU A 197 -5.69 17.04 -2.44
N ARG A 198 -5.90 17.82 -3.50
CA ARG A 198 -6.24 17.28 -4.82
C ARG A 198 -4.97 17.05 -5.62
N GLY A 199 -4.69 15.80 -5.98
CA GLY A 199 -3.51 15.44 -6.78
C GLY A 199 -2.24 15.19 -5.97
N TYR A 200 -2.33 14.91 -4.66
CA TYR A 200 -1.14 14.47 -3.91
C TYR A 200 -0.58 13.16 -4.43
N GLU A 201 -1.44 12.27 -4.94
CA GLU A 201 -1.00 11.01 -5.55
C GLU A 201 -0.15 11.24 -6.78
N ASP A 202 -0.56 12.16 -7.65
CA ASP A 202 0.21 12.57 -8.83
C ASP A 202 1.52 13.25 -8.40
N ALA A 203 1.46 14.09 -7.37
CA ALA A 203 2.66 14.73 -6.82
C ALA A 203 3.65 13.70 -6.27
N LEU A 204 3.17 12.67 -5.57
CA LEU A 204 3.99 11.55 -5.11
C LEU A 204 4.61 10.82 -6.32
N THR A 205 3.78 10.36 -7.26
CA THR A 205 4.23 9.59 -8.44
C THR A 205 5.24 10.35 -9.29
N ALA A 206 5.05 11.66 -9.48
CA ALA A 206 5.90 12.46 -10.38
C ALA A 206 7.13 13.05 -9.68
N SER A 207 7.05 13.41 -8.40
CA SER A 207 8.08 14.22 -7.73
C SER A 207 8.76 13.56 -6.54
N VAL A 208 8.19 12.50 -5.98
CA VAL A 208 8.72 11.80 -4.80
C VAL A 208 9.26 10.43 -5.19
N ILE A 209 8.42 9.57 -5.77
CA ILE A 209 8.80 8.19 -6.13
C ILE A 209 10.04 8.14 -7.04
N PRO A 210 10.17 8.94 -8.12
CA PRO A 210 11.33 8.85 -9.01
C PRO A 210 12.65 9.30 -8.36
N LYS A 211 12.58 10.03 -7.24
CA LYS A 211 13.76 10.47 -6.48
C LYS A 211 14.23 9.45 -5.46
N LEU A 212 13.43 8.42 -5.19
CA LEU A 212 13.83 7.34 -4.30
C LEU A 212 15.05 6.60 -4.90
N PRO A 213 15.95 6.08 -4.05
CA PRO A 213 17.14 5.36 -4.52
C PRO A 213 16.78 4.26 -5.52
N GLY A 214 17.38 4.29 -6.72
CA GLY A 214 17.16 3.31 -7.80
C GLY A 214 15.85 3.44 -8.58
N CYS A 215 15.02 4.45 -8.31
CA CYS A 215 13.70 4.61 -8.94
C CYS A 215 13.69 5.55 -10.17
N VAL A 216 14.82 6.15 -10.53
CA VAL A 216 14.92 7.15 -11.62
C VAL A 216 14.52 6.59 -12.98
N SER A 217 14.77 5.30 -13.23
CA SER A 217 14.47 4.62 -14.49
C SER A 217 13.09 3.96 -14.55
N LEU A 218 12.28 4.09 -13.49
CA LEU A 218 10.95 3.48 -13.45
C LEU A 218 9.99 4.20 -14.42
N THR A 219 9.13 3.42 -15.05
CA THR A 219 8.02 3.96 -15.85
C THR A 219 6.97 4.59 -14.94
N THR A 220 6.13 5.48 -15.46
CA THR A 220 5.03 6.10 -14.70
C THR A 220 4.11 5.05 -14.05
N ILE A 221 3.80 3.97 -14.76
CA ILE A 221 2.97 2.86 -14.25
C ILE A 221 3.67 2.19 -13.06
N SER A 222 4.97 1.90 -13.17
CA SER A 222 5.75 1.31 -12.07
C SER A 222 5.83 2.25 -10.86
N CYS A 223 5.93 3.57 -11.10
CA CYS A 223 5.87 4.56 -10.03
C CYS A 223 4.51 4.60 -9.33
N CYS A 224 3.39 4.46 -10.07
CA CYS A 224 2.05 4.34 -9.47
C CYS A 224 1.92 3.09 -8.61
N HIS A 225 2.38 1.93 -9.09
CA HIS A 225 2.36 0.70 -8.31
C HIS A 225 3.21 0.82 -7.04
N LEU A 226 4.45 1.32 -7.15
CA LEU A 226 5.32 1.52 -5.99
C LEU A 226 4.73 2.53 -5.00
N ARG A 227 4.10 3.61 -5.48
CA ARG A 227 3.34 4.55 -4.63
C ARG A 227 2.27 3.82 -3.84
N ASP A 228 1.43 3.02 -4.50
CA ASP A 228 0.31 2.34 -3.86
C ASP A 228 0.77 1.25 -2.88
N GLU A 229 1.87 0.56 -3.18
CA GLU A 229 2.50 -0.38 -2.24
C GLU A 229 3.07 0.33 -1.00
N LEU A 230 3.74 1.47 -1.17
CA LEU A 230 4.25 2.25 -0.05
C LEU A 230 3.12 2.84 0.80
N ILE A 231 2.05 3.35 0.17
CA ILE A 231 0.84 3.79 0.88
C ILE A 231 0.22 2.60 1.63
N GLY A 232 0.17 1.42 1.01
CA GLY A 232 -0.32 0.18 1.61
C GLY A 232 0.52 -0.26 2.82
N LEU A 233 1.84 -0.08 2.77
CA LEU A 233 2.76 -0.33 3.89
C LEU A 233 2.41 0.58 5.08
N VAL A 234 2.30 1.89 4.85
CA VAL A 234 1.94 2.87 5.90
C VAL A 234 0.54 2.62 6.44
N GLN A 235 -0.44 2.37 5.56
CA GLN A 235 -1.79 1.99 5.94
C GLN A 235 -1.78 0.73 6.81
N GLY A 236 -0.98 -0.27 6.43
CA GLY A 236 -0.79 -1.51 7.16
C GLY A 236 -0.26 -1.29 8.58
N ALA A 237 0.65 -0.33 8.77
CA ALA A 237 1.19 0.03 10.09
C ALA A 237 0.25 0.93 10.92
N CYS A 238 -0.52 1.81 10.27
CA CYS A 238 -1.58 2.58 10.92
C CYS A 238 -2.69 1.66 11.43
N ARG A 239 -3.01 0.60 10.69
CA ARG A 239 -3.93 -0.45 11.12
C ARG A 239 -3.22 -1.37 12.11
N LEU A 240 -3.83 -1.60 13.26
CA LEU A 240 -3.34 -2.58 14.22
C LEU A 240 -3.62 -3.98 13.64
N ARG A 241 -2.74 -4.49 12.76
CA ARG A 241 -2.91 -5.83 12.17
C ARG A 241 -2.79 -6.89 13.26
N ILE A 242 -3.93 -7.47 13.61
CA ILE A 242 -4.01 -8.66 14.45
C ILE A 242 -4.56 -9.75 13.54
N ASP A 243 -3.70 -10.27 12.67
CA ASP A 243 -4.06 -11.35 11.77
C ASP A 243 -3.53 -12.66 12.35
N GLY A 244 -4.36 -13.71 12.37
CA GLY A 244 -3.94 -15.09 12.68
C GLY A 244 -3.62 -15.41 14.15
N ILE A 245 -2.82 -16.47 14.33
CA ILE A 245 -2.46 -17.08 15.63
C ILE A 245 -1.66 -16.10 16.51
N ASP A 246 -0.91 -15.17 15.92
CA ASP A 246 -0.13 -14.18 16.65
C ASP A 246 -1.01 -13.24 17.49
N GLY A 247 -2.26 -13.00 17.07
CA GLY A 247 -3.24 -12.28 17.90
C GLY A 247 -3.74 -13.07 19.12
N ALA A 248 -3.81 -14.40 18.98
CA ALA A 248 -4.33 -15.30 20.00
C ALA A 248 -3.27 -15.80 20.98
N VAL A 249 -1.99 -15.78 20.59
CA VAL A 249 -0.87 -16.42 21.33
C VAL A 249 0.22 -15.43 21.74
N ALA A 250 0.15 -14.16 21.34
CA ALA A 250 1.19 -13.20 21.68
C ALA A 250 1.26 -12.88 23.19
N TYR A 251 2.50 -12.80 23.69
CA TYR A 251 2.79 -12.22 24.99
C TYR A 251 2.28 -10.78 25.04
N LEU A 252 1.45 -10.51 26.04
CA LEU A 252 0.92 -9.18 26.31
C LEU A 252 2.04 -8.31 26.90
N ALA A 253 2.30 -7.17 26.26
CA ALA A 253 3.13 -6.13 26.83
C ALA A 253 2.48 -5.53 28.10
N THR A 254 3.21 -4.70 28.82
CA THR A 254 2.76 -4.04 30.07
C THR A 254 1.47 -3.21 29.91
N ASN A 255 1.11 -2.82 28.68
CA ASN A 255 -0.14 -2.13 28.37
C ASN A 255 -1.31 -3.06 27.97
N GLY A 256 -1.15 -4.38 28.12
CA GLY A 256 -2.17 -5.38 27.80
C GLY A 256 -2.38 -5.63 26.30
N ARG A 257 -1.45 -5.19 25.42
CA ARG A 257 -1.49 -5.45 23.97
C ARG A 257 -0.39 -6.41 23.55
N PRO A 258 -0.60 -7.25 22.51
CA PRO A 258 0.45 -8.06 21.90
C PRO A 258 1.69 -7.23 21.55
N GLU A 259 2.89 -7.64 21.98
CA GLU A 259 4.14 -6.96 21.62
C GLU A 259 4.37 -6.92 20.10
N ALA A 260 3.95 -7.96 19.38
CA ALA A 260 3.96 -8.02 17.92
C ALA A 260 3.10 -6.91 17.28
N ALA A 261 1.96 -6.56 17.90
CA ALA A 261 1.08 -5.51 17.40
C ALA A 261 1.65 -4.09 17.60
N LEU A 262 2.55 -3.91 18.58
CA LEU A 262 3.31 -2.66 18.73
C LEU A 262 4.41 -2.55 17.68
N ARG A 263 5.14 -3.65 17.42
CA ARG A 263 6.16 -3.69 16.35
C ARG A 263 5.56 -3.47 14.96
N GLY A 264 4.35 -3.97 14.68
CA GLY A 264 3.66 -3.75 13.41
C GLY A 264 3.33 -2.29 13.10
N LYS A 265 3.38 -1.39 14.09
CA LYS A 265 3.20 0.06 13.91
C LYS A 265 4.47 0.80 13.50
N CYS A 266 5.63 0.14 13.55
CA CYS A 266 6.93 0.73 13.28
C CYS A 266 7.41 0.37 11.87
N ILE A 267 7.75 1.38 11.08
CA ILE A 267 8.38 1.23 9.77
C ILE A 267 9.78 1.83 9.85
N THR A 268 10.80 1.05 9.53
CA THR A 268 12.17 1.59 9.41
C THR A 268 12.47 1.97 7.96
N PRO A 269 13.36 2.95 7.70
CA PRO A 269 13.79 3.26 6.35
C PRO A 269 14.30 2.03 5.59
N GLU A 270 14.98 1.10 6.27
CA GLU A 270 15.47 -0.14 5.67
C GLU A 270 14.32 -1.02 5.17
N SER A 271 13.26 -1.20 5.97
CA SER A 271 12.09 -1.98 5.54
C SER A 271 11.37 -1.38 4.33
N ALA A 272 11.35 -0.04 4.21
CA ALA A 272 10.84 0.64 3.03
C ALA A 272 11.79 0.47 1.82
N ALA A 273 13.10 0.51 2.04
CA ALA A 273 14.11 0.27 1.01
C ALA A 273 14.03 -1.16 0.43
N GLU A 274 13.75 -2.16 1.26
CA GLU A 274 13.52 -3.55 0.80
C GLU A 274 12.29 -3.66 -0.12
N LEU A 275 11.21 -2.93 0.19
CA LEU A 275 10.03 -2.86 -0.68
C LEU A 275 10.39 -2.21 -2.02
N ILE A 276 11.12 -1.09 -1.99
CA ILE A 276 11.59 -0.41 -3.20
C ILE A 276 12.48 -1.32 -4.05
N ALA A 277 13.41 -2.06 -3.43
CA ALA A 277 14.29 -2.98 -4.12
C ALA A 277 13.53 -4.13 -4.83
N ARG A 278 12.44 -4.63 -4.23
CA ARG A 278 11.56 -5.62 -4.87
C ARG A 278 10.82 -5.04 -6.07
N ALA A 279 10.28 -3.83 -5.95
CA ALA A 279 9.59 -3.15 -7.05
C ALA A 279 10.53 -2.80 -8.22
N GLN A 280 11.84 -2.67 -7.96
CA GLN A 280 12.86 -2.44 -8.98
C GLN A 280 13.23 -3.69 -9.77
N GLN A 281 12.92 -4.89 -9.28
CA GLN A 281 13.23 -6.10 -10.05
C GLN A 281 12.32 -6.15 -11.28
N PRO A 282 12.89 -6.07 -12.50
CA PRO A 282 12.09 -6.22 -13.70
C PRO A 282 11.55 -7.65 -13.69
N HIS A 283 10.26 -7.79 -13.44
CA HIS A 283 9.60 -9.08 -13.58
C HIS A 283 9.64 -9.43 -15.07
N PHE A 284 10.30 -10.53 -15.40
CA PHE A 284 10.32 -11.02 -16.76
C PHE A 284 8.88 -11.23 -17.24
N ARG A 285 8.50 -10.56 -18.32
CA ARG A 285 7.19 -10.70 -18.95
C ARG A 285 7.34 -11.37 -20.30
N PHE A 286 6.54 -12.39 -20.53
CA PHE A 286 6.45 -13.02 -21.83
C PHE A 286 5.70 -12.08 -22.80
N VAL A 287 6.24 -11.91 -24.00
CA VAL A 287 5.54 -11.25 -25.10
C VAL A 287 4.48 -12.20 -25.62
N ASP A 288 3.32 -11.66 -26.01
CA ASP A 288 2.30 -12.46 -26.68
C ASP A 288 2.88 -13.09 -27.94
N SER A 289 2.91 -14.42 -27.93
CA SER A 289 3.46 -15.27 -28.97
C SER A 289 2.41 -16.21 -29.55
N GLY A 290 1.12 -16.04 -29.18
CA GLY A 290 0.04 -16.93 -29.61
C GLY A 290 0.10 -18.33 -28.99
N ALA A 291 0.91 -18.54 -27.95
CA ALA A 291 1.04 -19.80 -27.22
C ALA A 291 -0.10 -20.05 -26.19
N GLY A 292 -1.19 -19.29 -26.27
CA GLY A 292 -2.29 -19.33 -25.31
C GLY A 292 -3.01 -20.68 -25.26
N ILE A 293 -3.55 -20.99 -24.08
CA ILE A 293 -4.45 -22.13 -23.84
C ILE A 293 -5.87 -21.67 -24.14
N ARG A 294 -6.69 -22.48 -24.83
CA ARG A 294 -8.11 -22.15 -25.01
C ARG A 294 -8.90 -22.46 -23.74
N ILE A 295 -9.25 -21.43 -22.98
CA ILE A 295 -10.01 -21.58 -21.73
C ILE A 295 -11.46 -21.97 -22.05
N GLY A 296 -12.03 -22.91 -21.29
CA GLY A 296 -13.42 -23.37 -21.46
C GLY A 296 -13.69 -24.46 -22.48
N THR A 297 -12.64 -25.04 -23.06
CA THR A 297 -12.77 -26.25 -23.90
C THR A 297 -12.05 -27.42 -23.25
N THR A 298 -12.73 -28.12 -22.33
CA THR A 298 -12.21 -29.31 -21.64
C THR A 298 -12.40 -30.61 -22.44
N ALA A 299 -13.33 -30.63 -23.41
CA ALA A 299 -13.59 -31.79 -24.25
C ALA A 299 -12.35 -32.20 -25.07
N GLY A 300 -11.96 -33.47 -24.99
CA GLY A 300 -10.78 -34.05 -25.66
C GLY A 300 -9.45 -33.87 -24.90
N ARG A 301 -9.25 -32.78 -24.16
CA ARG A 301 -7.99 -32.54 -23.42
C ARG A 301 -7.77 -33.52 -22.28
N ALA A 302 -8.83 -33.81 -21.52
CA ALA A 302 -8.77 -34.75 -20.41
C ALA A 302 -8.41 -36.16 -20.88
N GLU A 303 -8.82 -36.54 -22.08
CA GLU A 303 -8.52 -37.84 -22.69
C GLU A 303 -7.08 -37.91 -23.17
N VAL A 304 -6.60 -36.89 -23.88
CA VAL A 304 -5.19 -36.75 -24.29
C VAL A 304 -4.27 -36.77 -23.06
N LEU A 305 -4.62 -36.04 -22.01
CA LEU A 305 -3.88 -36.04 -20.74
C LEU A 305 -3.86 -37.43 -20.10
N ASN A 306 -4.99 -38.15 -20.07
CA ASN A 306 -5.06 -39.51 -19.53
C ASN A 306 -4.13 -40.46 -20.30
N ARG A 307 -4.16 -40.41 -21.64
CA ARG A 307 -3.29 -41.23 -22.49
C ARG A 307 -1.82 -40.96 -22.24
N LYS A 308 -1.43 -39.68 -22.15
CA LYS A 308 -0.05 -39.27 -21.84
C LYS A 308 0.41 -39.70 -20.45
N MET A 309 -0.43 -39.49 -19.43
CA MET A 309 -0.14 -39.87 -18.06
C MET A 309 0.03 -41.39 -17.93
N ARG A 310 -0.81 -42.18 -18.60
CA ARG A 310 -0.65 -43.64 -18.63
C ARG A 310 0.62 -44.07 -19.34
N ASN A 311 0.96 -43.46 -20.48
CA ASN A 311 2.22 -43.73 -21.19
C ASN A 311 3.45 -43.39 -20.35
N ALA A 312 3.34 -42.38 -19.48
CA ALA A 312 4.39 -41.96 -18.56
C ALA A 312 4.37 -42.71 -17.21
N TYR A 313 3.59 -43.79 -17.07
CA TYR A 313 3.43 -44.55 -15.80
C TYR A 313 2.88 -43.72 -14.62
N LEU A 314 2.12 -42.65 -14.91
CA LEU A 314 1.51 -41.71 -13.95
C LEU A 314 -0.01 -41.90 -13.80
N GLY A 315 -0.54 -43.08 -14.11
CA GLY A 315 -1.99 -43.34 -14.08
C GLY A 315 -2.63 -43.03 -12.72
N SER A 316 -1.93 -43.28 -11.62
CA SER A 316 -2.40 -42.98 -10.25
C SER A 316 -2.52 -41.48 -9.94
N GLN A 317 -1.83 -40.62 -10.68
CA GLN A 317 -1.79 -39.17 -10.48
C GLN A 317 -2.79 -38.45 -11.40
N TYR A 318 -3.47 -39.18 -12.30
CA TYR A 318 -4.38 -38.62 -13.29
C TYR A 318 -5.54 -37.87 -12.66
N GLU A 319 -6.28 -38.49 -11.74
CA GLU A 319 -7.51 -37.88 -11.23
C GLU A 319 -7.23 -36.60 -10.44
N SER A 320 -6.14 -36.58 -9.66
CA SER A 320 -5.76 -35.38 -8.90
C SER A 320 -5.31 -34.24 -9.81
N LEU A 321 -4.60 -34.54 -10.90
CA LEU A 321 -4.22 -33.54 -11.89
C LEU A 321 -5.43 -33.05 -12.70
N ARG A 322 -6.37 -33.94 -13.03
CA ARG A 322 -7.63 -33.61 -13.72
C ARG A 322 -8.47 -32.63 -12.91
N MET A 323 -8.64 -32.88 -11.60
CA MET A 323 -9.37 -31.97 -10.72
C MET A 323 -8.70 -30.59 -10.63
N ARG A 324 -7.37 -30.53 -10.58
CA ARG A 324 -6.63 -29.25 -10.62
C ARG A 324 -6.80 -28.54 -11.95
N MET A 325 -6.80 -29.27 -13.06
CA MET A 325 -7.02 -28.74 -14.40
C MET A 325 -8.41 -28.07 -14.50
N ASP A 326 -9.45 -28.76 -14.06
CA ASP A 326 -10.83 -28.22 -14.08
C ASP A 326 -10.96 -26.99 -13.17
N SER A 327 -10.35 -27.03 -11.98
CA SER A 327 -10.35 -25.89 -11.05
C SER A 327 -9.58 -24.68 -11.59
N ALA A 328 -8.47 -24.90 -12.30
CA ALA A 328 -7.68 -23.83 -12.90
C ALA A 328 -8.43 -23.18 -14.08
N ASP A 329 -9.11 -23.97 -14.91
CA ASP A 329 -9.93 -23.46 -16.02
C ASP A 329 -11.05 -22.55 -15.48
N GLN A 330 -11.81 -23.01 -14.48
CA GLN A 330 -12.85 -22.20 -13.84
C GLN A 330 -12.27 -20.91 -13.24
N ARG A 331 -11.14 -21.00 -12.54
CA ARG A 331 -10.51 -19.83 -11.90
C ARG A 331 -10.03 -18.80 -12.93
N LEU A 332 -9.49 -19.24 -14.06
CA LEU A 332 -9.10 -18.33 -15.14
C LEU A 332 -10.33 -17.68 -15.79
N MET A 333 -11.45 -18.39 -15.92
CA MET A 333 -12.71 -17.78 -16.38
C MET A 333 -13.22 -16.70 -15.41
N GLU A 334 -13.25 -17.01 -14.11
CA GLU A 334 -13.65 -16.05 -13.08
C GLU A 334 -12.78 -14.80 -13.14
N ARG A 335 -11.46 -14.97 -13.31
CA ARG A 335 -10.52 -13.86 -13.44
C ARG A 335 -10.73 -13.06 -14.72
N ALA A 336 -11.05 -13.70 -15.85
CA ALA A 336 -11.38 -13.01 -17.09
C ALA A 336 -12.62 -12.11 -16.95
N LEU A 337 -13.57 -12.46 -16.08
CA LEU A 337 -14.75 -11.64 -15.80
C LEU A 337 -14.42 -10.45 -14.88
N VAL A 338 -13.48 -10.61 -13.95
CA VAL A 338 -13.09 -9.56 -12.99
C VAL A 338 -12.11 -8.56 -13.60
N GLU A 339 -11.16 -9.02 -14.42
CA GLU A 339 -10.05 -8.22 -14.96
C GLU A 339 -10.02 -8.23 -16.50
N PRO A 340 -11.10 -7.85 -17.22
CA PRO A 340 -11.24 -8.13 -18.66
C PRO A 340 -10.20 -7.44 -19.54
N TYR A 341 -9.70 -6.26 -19.15
CA TYR A 341 -8.74 -5.49 -19.94
C TYR A 341 -7.30 -6.01 -19.82
N ASP A 342 -6.94 -6.59 -18.68
CA ASP A 342 -5.59 -7.07 -18.38
C ASP A 342 -5.46 -8.59 -18.48
N PHE A 343 -6.58 -9.30 -18.61
CA PHE A 343 -6.64 -10.75 -18.57
C PHE A 343 -5.75 -11.41 -19.64
N GLU A 344 -5.69 -10.87 -20.84
CA GLU A 344 -4.87 -11.45 -21.92
C GLU A 344 -3.38 -11.45 -21.57
N ALA A 345 -2.88 -10.36 -20.97
CA ALA A 345 -1.50 -10.27 -20.51
C ALA A 345 -1.24 -11.22 -19.33
N ILE A 346 -2.19 -11.34 -18.40
CA ILE A 346 -2.12 -12.25 -17.25
C ILE A 346 -2.10 -13.71 -17.71
N ALA A 347 -3.02 -14.10 -18.60
CA ALA A 347 -3.12 -15.44 -19.14
C ALA A 347 -1.85 -15.80 -19.91
N THR A 348 -1.35 -14.90 -20.76
CA THR A 348 -0.09 -15.08 -21.49
C THR A 348 1.08 -15.32 -20.54
N GLN A 349 1.20 -14.50 -19.49
CA GLN A 349 2.26 -14.64 -18.50
C GLN A 349 2.19 -15.98 -17.76
N LEU A 350 1.00 -16.36 -17.28
CA LEU A 350 0.78 -17.60 -16.53
C LEU A 350 1.09 -18.83 -17.38
N VAL A 351 0.50 -18.89 -18.58
CA VAL A 351 0.64 -20.00 -19.51
C VAL A 351 2.10 -20.16 -19.94
N SER A 352 2.76 -19.05 -20.28
CA SER A 352 4.14 -19.08 -20.76
C SER A 352 5.13 -19.46 -19.66
N THR A 353 4.95 -18.93 -18.44
CA THR A 353 5.79 -19.29 -17.29
C THR A 353 5.70 -20.79 -17.02
N VAL A 354 4.48 -21.33 -16.92
CA VAL A 354 4.28 -22.77 -16.64
C VAL A 354 4.82 -23.63 -17.79
N LEU A 355 4.62 -23.22 -19.04
CA LEU A 355 5.09 -23.96 -20.20
C LEU A 355 6.62 -24.05 -20.26
N VAL A 356 7.33 -22.93 -20.08
CA VAL A 356 8.80 -22.92 -20.09
C VAL A 356 9.35 -23.82 -19.00
N GLU A 357 8.83 -23.71 -17.77
CA GLU A 357 9.28 -24.54 -16.65
C GLU A 357 9.01 -26.04 -16.89
N CYS A 358 7.85 -26.37 -17.47
CA CYS A 358 7.55 -27.76 -17.85
C CYS A 358 8.50 -28.27 -18.95
N LYS A 359 8.83 -27.43 -19.94
CA LYS A 359 9.73 -27.76 -21.05
C LYS A 359 11.18 -27.91 -20.60
N ASP A 360 11.64 -27.05 -19.70
CA ASP A 360 12.98 -27.13 -19.13
C ASP A 360 13.14 -28.40 -18.31
N ILE A 361 12.13 -28.75 -17.50
CA ILE A 361 12.12 -30.02 -16.75
C ILE A 361 12.04 -31.23 -17.69
N GLU A 362 11.22 -31.18 -18.75
CA GLU A 362 11.16 -32.21 -19.78
C GLU A 362 12.55 -32.44 -20.43
N ALA A 363 13.26 -31.35 -20.75
CA ALA A 363 14.60 -31.37 -21.33
C ALA A 363 15.66 -31.88 -20.35
N MET A 364 15.63 -31.43 -19.09
CA MET A 364 16.56 -31.89 -18.05
C MET A 364 16.45 -33.40 -17.77
N ASN A 365 15.28 -33.99 -18.02
CA ASN A 365 15.03 -35.42 -17.85
C ASN A 365 15.03 -36.17 -19.18
N PHE A 366 15.64 -35.61 -20.24
CA PHE A 366 15.74 -36.28 -21.54
C PHE A 366 16.58 -37.56 -21.47
N ASP A 367 17.73 -37.51 -20.81
CA ASP A 367 18.68 -38.63 -20.66
C ASP A 367 18.37 -39.55 -19.46
N HIS A 368 17.12 -39.59 -19.00
CA HIS A 368 16.75 -40.40 -17.83
C HIS A 368 16.95 -41.89 -18.11
N LEU A 369 17.81 -42.55 -17.31
CA LEU A 369 18.28 -43.93 -17.54
C LEU A 369 17.16 -44.99 -17.63
N ASP A 370 16.04 -44.76 -16.94
CA ASP A 370 14.88 -45.64 -16.95
C ASP A 370 13.64 -44.89 -17.44
N GLU A 371 13.10 -45.32 -18.58
CA GLU A 371 11.90 -44.76 -19.19
C GLU A 371 10.66 -44.89 -18.29
N LYS A 372 10.60 -45.95 -17.46
CA LYS A 372 9.44 -46.20 -16.60
C LYS A 372 9.36 -45.24 -15.42
N THR A 373 10.50 -44.72 -14.96
CA THR A 373 10.57 -43.78 -13.84
C THR A 373 10.76 -42.33 -14.28
N ARG A 374 11.11 -42.09 -15.55
CA ARG A 374 11.23 -40.75 -16.15
C ARG A 374 9.99 -39.89 -15.90
N GLY A 375 8.79 -40.45 -16.07
CA GLY A 375 7.57 -39.66 -15.89
C GLY A 375 7.31 -39.25 -14.45
N LEU A 376 7.64 -40.12 -13.50
CA LEU A 376 7.58 -39.78 -12.08
C LEU A 376 8.60 -38.70 -11.70
N ALA A 377 9.80 -38.73 -12.29
CA ALA A 377 10.83 -37.71 -12.08
C ALA A 377 10.38 -36.33 -12.58
N ILE A 378 9.86 -36.27 -13.82
CA ILE A 378 9.30 -35.03 -14.41
C ILE A 378 8.15 -34.50 -13.56
N TYR A 379 7.17 -35.34 -13.20
CA TYR A 379 6.03 -34.94 -12.39
C TYR A 379 6.44 -34.37 -11.03
N LYS A 380 7.37 -35.04 -10.33
CA LYS A 380 7.87 -34.59 -9.03
C LYS A 380 8.59 -33.25 -9.12
N GLN A 381 9.42 -33.05 -10.15
CA GLN A 381 10.15 -31.79 -10.35
C GLN A 381 9.20 -30.64 -10.68
N ILE A 382 8.21 -30.87 -11.56
CA ILE A 382 7.18 -29.85 -11.85
C ILE A 382 6.42 -29.50 -10.57
N LEU A 383 6.02 -30.49 -9.77
CA LEU A 383 5.31 -30.26 -8.51
C LEU A 383 6.11 -29.42 -7.51
N LEU A 384 7.43 -29.62 -7.42
CA LEU A 384 8.31 -28.84 -6.56
C LEU A 384 8.53 -27.43 -7.11
N ARG A 385 8.75 -27.30 -8.42
CA ARG A 385 8.99 -26.00 -9.05
C ARG A 385 7.75 -25.10 -9.01
N MET A 386 6.55 -25.64 -9.24
CA MET A 386 5.29 -24.88 -9.09
C MET A 386 5.06 -24.43 -7.64
N ASP A 387 5.53 -25.20 -6.64
CA ASP A 387 5.47 -24.79 -5.23
C ASP A 387 6.46 -23.67 -4.91
N SER A 388 7.69 -23.77 -5.43
CA SER A 388 8.73 -22.73 -5.32
C SER A 388 8.27 -21.44 -6.02
N LEU A 389 7.81 -21.49 -7.27
CA LEU A 389 7.30 -20.32 -8.00
C LEU A 389 6.18 -19.59 -7.25
N ALA A 390 5.21 -20.33 -6.70
CA ALA A 390 4.11 -19.73 -5.97
C ALA A 390 4.53 -19.06 -4.65
N LYS A 391 5.66 -19.47 -4.04
CA LYS A 391 6.14 -18.96 -2.76
C LYS A 391 7.24 -17.89 -2.91
N GLU A 392 8.16 -18.13 -3.82
CA GLU A 392 9.41 -17.38 -3.98
C GLU A 392 9.30 -16.33 -5.08
N GLU A 393 8.49 -16.60 -6.13
CA GLU A 393 8.35 -15.74 -7.31
C GLU A 393 6.86 -15.42 -7.63
N PRO A 394 6.03 -15.01 -6.65
CA PRO A 394 4.57 -14.95 -6.80
C PRO A 394 4.11 -13.97 -7.89
N GLU A 395 4.85 -12.90 -8.14
CA GLU A 395 4.54 -11.90 -9.18
C GLU A 395 4.74 -12.42 -10.61
N GLN A 396 5.68 -13.36 -10.80
CA GLN A 396 5.91 -13.98 -12.10
C GLN A 396 4.72 -14.84 -12.53
N VAL A 397 4.03 -15.43 -11.54
CA VAL A 397 2.85 -16.26 -11.69
C VAL A 397 1.56 -15.55 -11.25
N CYS A 398 1.52 -14.22 -11.33
CA CYS A 398 0.32 -13.40 -11.08
C CYS A 398 -0.41 -13.76 -9.76
N ARG A 399 0.37 -14.14 -8.74
CA ARG A 399 -0.02 -14.59 -7.39
C ARG A 399 -0.95 -15.81 -7.38
N GLU A 400 -0.86 -16.65 -8.39
CA GLU A 400 -1.63 -17.89 -8.48
C GLU A 400 -1.03 -18.99 -7.58
N PRO A 401 -1.86 -19.74 -6.83
CA PRO A 401 -1.38 -20.81 -5.98
C PRO A 401 -0.87 -21.99 -6.82
N LYS A 402 0.00 -22.79 -6.20
CA LYS A 402 0.56 -24.02 -6.79
C LYS A 402 -0.48 -24.89 -7.49
N ASP A 403 -1.65 -25.10 -6.89
CA ASP A 403 -2.66 -25.98 -7.48
C ASP A 403 -3.22 -25.43 -8.79
N THR A 404 -3.37 -24.10 -8.93
CA THR A 404 -3.71 -23.46 -10.21
C THR A 404 -2.61 -23.69 -11.24
N LEU A 405 -1.34 -23.49 -10.86
CA LEU A 405 -0.19 -23.68 -11.77
C LEU A 405 -0.07 -25.13 -12.24
N MET A 406 -0.28 -26.09 -11.33
CA MET A 406 -0.37 -27.51 -11.67
C MET A 406 -1.56 -27.82 -12.59
N GLY A 407 -2.69 -27.16 -12.40
CA GLY A 407 -3.83 -27.27 -13.31
C GLY A 407 -3.52 -26.74 -14.71
N ILE A 408 -2.81 -25.62 -14.81
CA ILE A 408 -2.31 -25.06 -16.08
C ILE A 408 -1.34 -26.03 -16.77
N ALA A 409 -0.45 -26.69 -16.03
CA ALA A 409 0.41 -27.75 -16.57
C ALA A 409 -0.43 -28.92 -17.11
N GLY A 410 -1.52 -29.30 -16.42
CA GLY A 410 -2.49 -30.27 -16.94
C GLY A 410 -3.10 -29.85 -18.28
N MET A 411 -3.56 -28.61 -18.38
CA MET A 411 -4.15 -28.04 -19.60
C MET A 411 -3.14 -28.04 -20.77
N LEU A 412 -1.92 -27.55 -20.53
CA LEU A 412 -0.83 -27.50 -21.51
C LEU A 412 -0.47 -28.90 -22.04
N SER A 413 -0.42 -29.89 -21.16
CA SER A 413 -0.15 -31.27 -21.56
C SER A 413 -1.29 -31.86 -22.40
N GLY A 414 -2.54 -31.58 -22.03
CA GLY A 414 -3.74 -31.96 -22.80
C GLY A 414 -3.83 -31.31 -24.18
N GLU A 415 -3.26 -30.11 -24.37
CA GLU A 415 -3.10 -29.44 -25.67
C GLU A 415 -1.83 -29.84 -26.44
N CYS A 416 -1.12 -30.88 -25.98
CA CYS A 416 0.11 -31.33 -26.60
C CYS A 416 1.29 -30.34 -26.60
N LYS A 417 1.31 -29.39 -25.68
CA LYS A 417 2.42 -28.43 -25.56
C LYS A 417 3.66 -29.03 -24.90
N PHE A 418 3.52 -30.00 -24.00
CA PHE A 418 4.63 -30.78 -23.44
C PHE A 418 4.24 -32.24 -23.11
N ALA A 419 5.23 -33.09 -22.82
CA ALA A 419 5.03 -34.48 -22.43
C ALA A 419 5.55 -34.77 -21.01
N TRP A 420 4.87 -35.69 -20.32
CA TRP A 420 5.28 -36.18 -19.00
C TRP A 420 6.30 -37.32 -19.09
N GLY A 421 6.74 -37.73 -20.27
CA GLY A 421 7.55 -38.92 -20.50
C GLY A 421 7.80 -39.09 -21.99
N THR A 422 7.89 -40.32 -22.49
CA THR A 422 8.00 -40.55 -23.94
C THR A 422 6.76 -39.98 -24.65
N PRO A 423 6.94 -39.14 -25.69
CA PRO A 423 5.83 -38.66 -26.49
C PRO A 423 4.99 -39.82 -27.03
N LEU A 424 3.69 -39.59 -27.17
CA LEU A 424 2.83 -40.55 -27.88
C LEU A 424 3.24 -40.52 -29.35
N GLU A 425 3.45 -41.68 -29.96
CA GLU A 425 3.55 -41.77 -31.42
C GLU A 425 2.27 -41.18 -32.02
N GLU A 426 2.40 -40.30 -33.01
CA GLU A 426 1.23 -39.78 -33.73
C GLU A 426 0.57 -40.98 -34.40
N ASP A 427 -0.66 -41.30 -33.98
CA ASP A 427 -1.50 -42.28 -34.68
C ASP A 427 -1.50 -41.90 -36.16
N GLU A 428 -1.02 -42.81 -37.02
CA GLU A 428 -1.11 -42.68 -38.47
C GLU A 428 -2.51 -42.18 -38.81
N LYS A 429 -2.59 -41.12 -39.62
CA LYS A 429 -3.85 -40.61 -40.16
C LYS A 429 -4.63 -41.78 -40.76
N ASP A 430 -5.62 -42.26 -40.03
CA ASP A 430 -6.59 -43.23 -40.54
C ASP A 430 -7.24 -42.61 -41.78
N GLY A 431 -7.16 -43.35 -42.88
CA GLY A 431 -7.49 -42.89 -44.20
C GLY A 431 -8.94 -42.44 -44.34
N THR A 432 -9.11 -41.36 -45.09
CA THR A 432 -10.11 -41.28 -46.17
C THR A 432 -9.56 -40.42 -47.30
#